data_AF-A0A933I726-F1
#
_entry.id   AF-A0A933I726-F1
#
_cell.length_a   1.000
_cell.length_b   1.000
_cell.length_c   1.000
_cell.angle_alpha   90.00
_cell.angle_beta   90.00
_cell.angle_gamma   90.00
#
_symmetry.space_group_name_H-M   'P 1'
#
loop_
_entity.id
_entity.type
_entity.pdbx_description
1 polymer ?
#
loop_
_entity_poly.entity_id
_entity_poly.type
_entity_poly.pdbx_seq_one_letter_code
_entity_poly.pdbx_strand_id
1 'polypeptide(L)'
;MPSIEAHVKTSLERTGKEYKDVHEWVDKDEAKKVERHDITKMPHNAGEVELKRGKEAAGEFVQHVHDDVKKRIADTLAYFGVK
;
A
#
# COMPACT_ATOMS: atom_id res chain seq x y z
N MET A 1 1.75 3.78 -9.23
CA MET A 1 1.10 3.13 -8.08
C MET A 1 -0.27 2.66 -8.55
N PRO A 2 -0.70 1.43 -8.26
CA PRO A 2 -2.06 0.97 -8.55
C PRO A 2 -3.10 1.90 -7.90
N SER A 3 -4.32 1.90 -8.42
CA SER A 3 -5.41 2.66 -7.80
C SER A 3 -5.85 2.00 -6.50
N ILE A 4 -6.53 2.76 -5.62
CA ILE A 4 -7.18 2.22 -4.42
C ILE A 4 -8.08 1.03 -4.78
N GLU A 5 -8.83 1.11 -5.88
CA GLU A 5 -9.70 0.02 -6.35
C GLU A 5 -8.90 -1.24 -6.73
N ALA A 6 -7.74 -1.08 -7.37
CA ALA A 6 -6.87 -2.21 -7.71
C ALA A 6 -6.29 -2.88 -6.45
N HIS A 7 -5.90 -2.07 -5.46
CA HIS A 7 -5.43 -2.55 -4.16
C HIS A 7 -6.55 -3.30 -3.41
N VAL A 8 -7.75 -2.72 -3.31
CA VAL A 8 -8.93 -3.36 -2.70
C VAL A 8 -9.25 -4.70 -3.35
N LYS A 9 -9.25 -4.75 -4.68
CA LYS A 9 -9.49 -6.00 -5.42
C LYS A 9 -8.44 -7.06 -5.09
N THR A 10 -7.15 -6.69 -5.12
CA THR A 10 -6.04 -7.60 -4.81
C THR A 10 -6.13 -8.10 -3.37
N SER A 11 -6.49 -7.21 -2.45
CA SER A 11 -6.69 -7.53 -1.04
C SER A 11 -7.83 -8.53 -0.83
N LEU A 12 -8.97 -8.30 -1.48
CA LEU A 12 -10.12 -9.19 -1.46
C LEU A 12 -9.79 -10.57 -2.02
N GLU A 13 -9.07 -10.65 -3.14
CA GLU A 13 -8.63 -11.91 -3.75
C GLU A 13 -7.66 -12.70 -2.85
N ARG A 14 -6.77 -12.02 -2.12
CA ARG A 14 -5.76 -12.67 -1.27
C ARG A 14 -6.29 -13.06 0.11
N THR A 15 -7.13 -12.23 0.71
CA THR A 15 -7.50 -12.33 2.13
C THR A 15 -8.99 -12.56 2.37
N GLY A 16 -9.83 -12.37 1.35
CA GLY A 16 -11.29 -12.35 1.50
C GLY A 16 -11.83 -11.08 2.15
N LYS A 17 -10.99 -10.07 2.41
CA LYS A 17 -11.36 -8.78 3.00
C LYS A 17 -10.84 -7.64 2.12
N GLU A 18 -11.60 -6.54 2.05
CA GLU A 18 -11.27 -5.42 1.17
C GLU A 18 -10.22 -4.47 1.75
N TYR A 19 -10.13 -4.36 3.09
CA TYR A 19 -9.28 -3.40 3.81
C TYR A 19 -9.30 -1.97 3.22
N LYS A 20 -10.45 -1.57 2.67
CA LYS A 20 -10.62 -0.31 1.94
C LYS A 20 -10.22 0.90 2.77
N ASP A 21 -10.49 0.88 4.06
CA ASP A 21 -10.15 1.95 4.99
C ASP A 21 -8.63 2.11 5.19
N VAL A 22 -7.85 1.03 5.07
CA VAL A 22 -6.39 1.07 5.06
C VAL A 22 -5.92 1.73 3.78
N HIS A 23 -6.38 1.27 2.62
CA HIS A 23 -5.97 1.82 1.33
C HIS A 23 -6.35 3.30 1.19
N GLU A 24 -7.55 3.69 1.62
CA GLU A 24 -7.96 5.10 1.66
C GLU A 24 -7.10 5.92 2.62
N TRP A 25 -6.75 5.39 3.80
CA TRP A 25 -5.86 6.10 4.71
C TRP A 25 -4.47 6.30 4.12
N VAL A 26 -3.95 5.35 3.36
CA VAL A 26 -2.63 5.51 2.75
C VAL A 26 -2.65 6.54 1.61
N ASP A 27 -3.67 6.49 0.75
CA ASP A 27 -3.65 7.17 -0.55
C ASP A 27 -4.50 8.44 -0.68
N LYS A 28 -5.56 8.62 0.13
CA LYS A 28 -6.59 9.66 -0.09
C LYS A 28 -6.15 11.05 0.35
N ASP A 29 -5.23 11.13 1.31
CA ASP A 29 -4.69 12.37 1.85
C ASP A 29 -3.39 12.72 1.13
N GLU A 30 -3.48 13.50 0.06
CA GLU A 30 -2.33 13.87 -0.78
C GLU A 30 -1.19 14.54 0.01
N ALA A 31 -1.49 15.27 1.08
CA ALA A 31 -0.49 15.92 1.92
C ALA A 31 0.32 14.91 2.75
N LYS A 32 -0.31 13.82 3.19
CA LYS A 32 0.32 12.76 3.98
C LYS A 32 0.72 11.54 3.16
N LYS A 33 0.29 11.46 1.91
CA LYS A 33 0.57 10.34 1.00
C LYS A 33 2.07 10.06 0.92
N VAL A 34 2.88 11.08 0.66
CA VAL A 34 4.35 10.91 0.57
C VAL A 34 4.93 10.35 1.87
N GLU A 35 4.45 10.84 3.02
CA GLU A 35 4.91 10.37 4.33
C GLU A 35 4.46 8.93 4.63
N ARG A 36 3.23 8.58 4.27
CA ARG A 36 2.65 7.24 4.52
C ARG A 36 3.29 6.17 3.65
N HIS A 37 3.82 6.53 2.48
CA HIS A 37 4.58 5.65 1.59
C HIS A 37 6.09 5.68 1.86
N ASP A 38 6.56 6.46 2.84
CA ASP A 38 7.98 6.49 3.20
C ASP A 38 8.38 5.17 3.86
N ILE A 39 9.14 4.36 3.13
CA ILE A 39 9.62 3.05 3.59
C ILE A 39 10.45 3.17 4.86
N THR A 40 11.16 4.29 5.06
CA THR A 40 11.96 4.52 6.28
C THR A 40 11.07 4.70 7.53
N LYS A 41 9.82 5.12 7.33
CA LYS A 41 8.80 5.28 8.38
C LYS A 41 7.82 4.11 8.44
N MET A 42 8.00 3.08 7.62
CA MET A 42 7.09 1.94 7.55
C MET A 42 6.81 1.28 8.91
N PRO A 43 7.79 1.08 9.82
CA PRO A 43 7.50 0.52 11.15
C PRO A 43 6.58 1.42 11.99
N HIS A 44 6.75 2.74 11.89
CA HIS A 44 5.91 3.71 12.58
C HIS A 44 4.48 3.70 12.02
N ASN A 45 4.35 3.80 10.69
CA ASN A 45 3.05 3.83 10.01
C ASN A 45 2.30 2.50 10.19
N ALA A 46 2.98 1.35 10.09
CA ALA A 46 2.40 0.04 10.37
C ALA A 46 1.93 -0.06 11.83
N GLY A 47 2.69 0.48 12.78
CA GLY A 47 2.28 0.56 14.19
C GLY A 47 1.03 1.43 14.39
N GLU A 48 0.92 2.57 13.72
CA GLU A 48 -0.31 3.39 13.74
C GLU A 48 -1.53 2.64 13.18
N VAL A 49 -1.33 1.90 12.08
CA VAL A 49 -2.39 1.08 11.48
C VAL A 49 -2.77 -0.06 12.42
N GLU A 50 -1.80 -0.75 13.03
CA GLU A 50 -2.04 -1.83 13.99
C GLU A 50 -2.86 -1.35 15.19
N LEU A 51 -2.48 -0.20 15.76
CA LEU A 51 -3.17 0.38 16.91
C LEU A 51 -4.63 0.76 16.61
N LYS A 52 -4.93 1.21 15.38
CA LYS A 52 -6.26 1.70 15.00
C LYS A 52 -7.15 0.62 14.37
N ARG A 53 -6.55 -0.36 13.70
CA ARG A 53 -7.26 -1.31 12.80
C ARG A 53 -6.87 -2.77 13.02
N GLY A 54 -5.91 -3.03 13.90
CA GLY A 54 -5.43 -4.37 14.24
C GLY A 54 -4.30 -4.87 13.34
N LYS A 55 -3.73 -5.99 13.76
CA LYS A 55 -2.50 -6.55 13.19
C LYS A 55 -2.62 -6.96 11.72
N GLU A 56 -3.77 -7.49 11.32
CA GLU A 56 -4.00 -7.88 9.91
C GLU A 56 -3.99 -6.65 8.99
N ALA A 57 -4.58 -5.54 9.43
CA ALA A 57 -4.60 -4.29 8.67
C ALA A 57 -3.20 -3.66 8.55
N ALA A 58 -2.35 -3.82 9.58
CA ALA A 58 -0.95 -3.40 9.48
C ALA A 58 -0.18 -4.22 8.44
N GLY A 59 -0.47 -5.52 8.36
CA GLY A 59 0.02 -6.37 7.26
C GLY A 59 -0.45 -5.87 5.90
N GLU A 60 -1.71 -5.42 5.79
CA GLU A 60 -2.24 -4.84 4.56
C GLU A 60 -1.55 -3.55 4.15
N PHE A 61 -1.27 -2.67 5.12
CA PHE A 61 -0.51 -1.45 4.88
C PHE A 61 0.86 -1.77 4.24
N VAL A 62 1.58 -2.75 4.79
CA VAL A 62 2.87 -3.19 4.24
C VAL A 62 2.69 -3.76 2.83
N GLN A 63 1.65 -4.55 2.60
CA GLN A 63 1.35 -5.11 1.28
C GLN A 63 1.08 -4.02 0.24
N HIS A 64 0.32 -2.99 0.59
CA HIS A 64 0.03 -1.85 -0.28
C HIS A 64 1.32 -1.14 -0.72
N VAL A 65 2.21 -0.80 0.23
CA VAL A 65 3.49 -0.17 -0.08
C VAL A 65 4.38 -1.08 -0.93
N HIS A 66 4.38 -2.39 -0.66
CA HIS A 66 5.10 -3.37 -1.49
C HIS A 66 4.61 -3.36 -2.95
N ASP A 67 3.29 -3.37 -3.16
CA ASP A 67 2.70 -3.43 -4.51
C ASP A 67 2.99 -2.15 -5.30
N ASP A 68 3.02 -1.01 -4.62
CA ASP A 68 3.44 0.27 -5.21
C ASP A 68 4.90 0.29 -5.64
N VAL A 69 5.80 -0.18 -4.78
CA VAL A 69 7.24 -0.29 -5.10
C VAL A 69 7.45 -1.26 -6.25
N LYS A 70 6.81 -2.43 -6.22
CA LYS A 70 6.89 -3.42 -7.28
C LYS A 70 6.41 -2.86 -8.61
N LYS A 71 5.26 -2.18 -8.62
CA LYS A 71 4.73 -1.53 -9.82
C LYS A 71 5.69 -0.45 -10.33
N ARG A 72 6.24 0.37 -9.44
CA ARG A 72 7.19 1.43 -9.80
C ARG A 72 8.47 0.86 -10.43
N ILE A 73 9.02 -0.22 -9.87
CA ILE A 73 10.19 -0.90 -10.43
C ILE A 73 9.86 -1.49 -11.80
N ALA A 74 8.74 -2.22 -11.92
CA ALA A 74 8.31 -2.81 -13.19
C ALA A 74 8.13 -1.75 -14.29
N ASP A 75 7.46 -0.63 -13.97
CA ASP A 75 7.26 0.48 -14.91
C ASP A 75 8.59 1.13 -15.30
N THR A 76 9.54 1.24 -14.36
CA THR A 76 10.89 1.77 -14.62
C THR A 76 11.69 0.84 -15.53
N LEU A 77 11.66 -0.47 -15.28
CA LEU A 77 12.33 -1.45 -16.14
C LEU A 77 11.75 -1.47 -17.54
N ALA A 78 10.42 -1.43 -17.65
CA ALA A 78 9.71 -1.36 -18.93
C ALA A 78 10.09 -0.10 -19.73
N TYR A 79 10.26 1.05 -19.06
CA TYR A 79 10.74 2.28 -19.69
C TYR A 79 12.13 2.12 -20.32
N PHE A 80 13.01 1.33 -19.70
CA PHE A 80 14.34 1.00 -20.24
C PHE A 80 14.34 -0.21 -21.19
N GLY A 81 13.18 -0.76 -21.54
CA GLY A 81 13.06 -1.91 -22.45
C GLY A 81 13.47 -3.25 -21.85
N VAL A 82 13.64 -3.33 -20.53
CA VAL A 82 13.90 -4.58 -19.80
C VAL A 82 12.55 -5.24 -19.50
N LYS A 83 12.36 -6.46 -20.01
CA LYS A 83 11.15 -7.28 -19.81
C LYS A 83 11.35 -8.29 -18.70
#